data_AF-A0AA42AYJ3-F1
#
_entry.id   AF-A0AA42AYJ3-F1
#
_cell.length_a   1.000
_cell.length_b   1.000
_cell.length_c   1.000
_cell.angle_alpha   90.00
_cell.angle_beta   90.00
_cell.angle_gamma   90.00
#
_symmetry.space_group_name_H-M   'P 1'
#
loop_
_entity.id
_entity.type
_entity.pdbx_description
1 polymer ?
#
loop_
_entity_poly.entity_id
_entity_poly.type
_entity_poly.pdbx_seq_one_letter_code
_entity_poly.pdbx_strand_id
1 'polypeptide(L)'
;MARAPCLCERPRCADISFSDVNWADHAFEPKTGIKFPAVLDNFLAERNKFSLASELLVGTGCRSMKILRIKSLDVYAFGLYVHPDSVCEKLGPKYASVSPSELNNQPEFFEDLL
;
A
#
# COMPACT_ATOMS: atom_id res chain seq x y z
N MET A 1 -32.32 26.69 28.16
CA MET A 1 -32.06 25.48 27.35
C MET A 1 -30.76 25.69 26.60
N ALA A 2 -29.63 25.27 27.17
CA ALA A 2 -28.33 25.34 26.52
C ALA A 2 -28.11 24.05 25.73
N ARG A 3 -27.87 24.18 24.43
CA ARG A 3 -27.62 23.07 23.50
C ARG A 3 -26.18 22.61 23.72
N ALA A 4 -25.99 21.39 24.21
CA ALA A 4 -24.67 20.80 24.39
C ALA A 4 -23.95 20.72 23.03
N PRO A 5 -22.64 21.02 22.97
CA PRO A 5 -21.88 20.87 21.73
C PRO A 5 -21.73 19.38 21.43
N CYS A 6 -22.08 18.98 20.21
CA CYS A 6 -21.82 17.66 19.70
C CYS A 6 -20.31 17.43 19.69
N LEU A 7 -19.81 16.64 20.64
CA LEU A 7 -18.48 16.05 20.54
C LEU A 7 -18.55 15.02 19.41
N CYS A 8 -18.31 15.47 18.18
CA CYS A 8 -17.91 14.58 17.10
C CYS A 8 -16.54 14.02 17.48
N GLU A 9 -16.53 12.93 18.25
CA GLU A 9 -15.36 12.08 18.36
C GLU A 9 -14.97 11.71 16.93
N ARG A 10 -13.82 12.24 16.49
CA ARG A 10 -13.21 11.84 15.23
C ARG A 10 -13.09 10.32 15.31
N PRO A 11 -13.66 9.56 14.36
CA PRO A 11 -13.34 8.15 14.27
C PRO A 11 -11.84 8.09 14.02
N ARG A 12 -11.06 7.78 15.07
CA ARG A 12 -9.75 7.19 14.86
C ARG A 12 -10.03 6.00 13.95
N CYS A 13 -9.37 6.00 12.79
CA CYS A 13 -9.36 4.87 11.86
C CYS A 13 -9.42 3.60 12.72
N ALA A 14 -10.48 2.80 12.57
CA ALA A 14 -10.60 1.55 13.30
C ALA A 14 -9.25 0.85 13.17
N ASP A 15 -8.62 0.52 14.30
CA ASP A 15 -7.28 -0.05 14.37
C ASP A 15 -7.20 -1.19 13.35
N ILE A 16 -6.67 -0.89 12.16
CA ILE A 16 -6.36 -1.91 11.18
C ILE A 16 -5.14 -2.58 11.80
N SER A 17 -5.43 -3.63 12.57
CA SER A 17 -4.44 -4.57 13.11
C SER A 17 -3.66 -5.13 11.93
N PHE A 18 -2.61 -4.42 11.51
CA PHE A 18 -1.63 -4.94 10.55
C PHE A 18 -0.89 -6.17 11.12
N SER A 19 -1.11 -6.49 12.41
CA SER A 19 -0.63 -7.68 13.11
C SER A 19 -1.20 -9.00 12.56
N ASP A 20 -2.35 -9.00 11.88
CA ASP A 20 -2.98 -10.25 11.41
C ASP A 20 -2.51 -10.71 10.02
N VAL A 21 -1.74 -9.88 9.33
CA VAL A 21 -1.15 -10.26 8.04
C VAL A 21 0.17 -10.97 8.32
N ASN A 22 0.27 -12.23 7.87
CA ASN A 22 1.52 -12.99 7.95
C ASN A 22 2.57 -12.39 7.00
N TRP A 23 3.20 -11.29 7.41
CA TRP A 23 4.26 -10.59 6.66
C TRP A 23 5.56 -11.39 6.57
N ALA A 24 5.63 -12.58 7.15
CA ALA A 24 6.83 -13.42 7.16
C ALA A 24 7.12 -14.04 5.78
N ASP A 25 6.12 -14.14 4.91
CA ASP A 25 6.28 -14.74 3.60
C ASP A 25 6.54 -13.67 2.55
N HIS A 26 7.80 -13.59 2.13
CA HIS A 26 8.21 -12.80 0.98
C HIS A 26 7.33 -13.10 -0.25
N ALA A 27 6.98 -12.08 -1.01
CA ALA A 27 6.19 -12.26 -2.23
C ALA A 27 7.08 -12.53 -3.43
N PHE A 28 6.57 -13.32 -4.37
CA PHE A 28 7.21 -13.60 -5.66
C PHE A 28 6.41 -12.95 -6.78
N GLU A 29 7.09 -12.28 -7.71
CA GLU A 29 6.45 -11.90 -8.97
C GLU A 29 6.25 -13.16 -9.83
N PRO A 30 5.00 -13.51 -10.20
CA PRO A 30 4.67 -14.84 -10.71
C PRO A 30 5.30 -15.17 -12.06
N LYS A 31 5.63 -14.18 -12.89
CA LYS A 31 6.16 -14.42 -14.24
C LYS A 31 7.67 -14.65 -14.24
N THR A 32 8.40 -13.81 -13.50
CA THR A 32 9.87 -13.78 -13.45
C THR A 32 10.43 -14.59 -12.29
N GLY A 33 9.62 -14.91 -11.27
CA GLY A 33 10.05 -15.60 -10.06
C GLY A 33 10.90 -14.75 -9.12
N ILE A 34 11.04 -13.45 -9.39
CA ILE A 34 11.82 -12.53 -8.55
C ILE A 34 11.11 -12.33 -7.21
N LYS A 35 11.90 -12.43 -6.14
CA LYS A 35 11.44 -12.33 -4.75
C LYS A 35 11.57 -10.91 -4.23
N PHE A 36 10.53 -10.42 -3.56
CA PHE A 36 10.49 -9.10 -2.92
C PHE A 36 10.33 -9.25 -1.40
N PRO A 37 11.08 -8.47 -0.58
CA PRO A 37 10.86 -8.41 0.86
C PRO A 37 9.46 -7.88 1.18
N ALA A 38 8.79 -8.45 2.19
CA ALA A 38 7.48 -7.97 2.62
C ALA A 38 7.55 -6.59 3.29
N VAL A 39 8.69 -6.28 3.93
CA VAL A 39 8.91 -5.05 4.68
C VAL A 39 10.27 -4.47 4.29
N LEU A 40 10.31 -3.18 3.99
CA LEU A 40 11.54 -2.40 3.93
C LEU A 40 11.70 -1.64 5.23
N ASP A 41 12.78 -1.95 5.96
CA ASP A 41 13.17 -1.19 7.14
C ASP A 41 14.12 -0.07 6.72
N ASN A 42 13.72 1.18 6.97
CA ASN A 42 14.59 2.32 6.74
C ASN A 42 15.59 2.41 7.89
N PHE A 43 16.75 1.75 7.72
CA PHE A 43 17.88 1.80 8.66
C PHE A 43 18.38 3.22 9.00
N LEU A 44 17.94 4.24 8.25
CA LEU A 44 18.24 5.66 8.45
C LEU A 44 17.26 6.39 9.39
N ALA A 45 16.17 5.75 9.80
CA ALA A 45 15.28 6.27 10.84
C ALA A 45 15.95 6.04 12.21
N GLU A 46 17.02 6.81 12.46
CA GLU A 46 17.79 6.76 13.69
C GLU A 46 16.88 6.83 14.92
N ARG A 47 16.98 5.80 15.75
CA ARG A 47 17.04 5.91 17.21
C ARG A 47 15.89 6.76 17.80
N ASN A 48 14.67 6.18 17.88
CA ASN A 48 13.64 6.41 18.93
C ASN A 48 12.16 6.18 18.49
N LYS A 49 11.88 5.38 17.45
CA LYS A 49 10.50 4.92 17.17
C LYS A 49 10.46 3.66 16.28
N PHE A 50 11.03 2.56 16.78
CA PHE A 50 10.87 1.24 16.16
C PHE A 50 9.39 0.81 16.26
N SER A 51 8.56 1.16 15.27
CA SER A 51 7.28 0.49 14.99
C SER A 51 6.52 1.04 13.77
N LEU A 52 6.83 2.24 13.26
CA LEU A 52 5.90 2.92 12.32
C LEU A 52 6.50 3.42 11.00
N ALA A 53 7.83 3.38 10.80
CA ALA A 53 8.46 3.95 9.60
C ALA A 53 8.74 2.93 8.47
N SER A 54 8.27 1.69 8.64
CA SER A 54 8.55 0.62 7.67
C SER A 54 7.60 0.69 6.49
N GLU A 55 8.15 0.54 5.28
CA GLU A 55 7.34 0.46 4.07
C GLU A 55 6.91 -0.99 3.83
N LEU A 56 5.63 -1.22 3.57
CA LEU A 56 5.05 -2.54 3.35
C LEU A 56 4.84 -2.79 1.87
N LEU A 57 5.21 -3.99 1.41
CA LEU A 57 4.91 -4.45 0.06
C LEU A 57 3.40 -4.69 -0.09
N VAL A 58 2.77 -3.95 -1.00
CA VAL A 58 1.32 -4.06 -1.29
C VAL A 58 1.01 -4.62 -2.67
N GLY A 59 2.01 -4.78 -3.53
CA GLY A 59 1.83 -5.42 -4.83
C GLY A 59 3.14 -5.70 -5.54
N THR A 60 3.14 -6.68 -6.43
CA THR A 60 4.26 -7.02 -7.32
C THR A 60 3.80 -7.03 -8.76
N GLY A 61 4.69 -6.69 -9.69
CA GLY A 61 4.41 -6.79 -11.11
C GLY A 61 5.68 -6.91 -11.94
N CYS A 62 5.51 -7.16 -13.24
CA CYS A 62 6.62 -7.16 -14.19
C CYS A 62 6.32 -6.27 -15.39
N ARG A 63 7.37 -5.68 -15.95
CA ARG A 63 7.32 -4.95 -17.19
C ARG A 63 7.82 -5.83 -18.31
N SER A 64 6.91 -6.25 -19.19
CA SER A 64 7.25 -6.91 -20.44
C SER A 64 7.26 -5.93 -21.61
N MET A 65 8.21 -6.10 -22.53
CA MET A 65 8.27 -5.38 -23.80
C MET A 65 8.20 -6.37 -24.96
N LYS A 66 7.33 -6.10 -25.94
CA LYS A 66 7.29 -6.90 -27.17
C LYS A 66 8.50 -6.55 -28.04
N ILE A 67 9.25 -7.58 -28.42
CA ILE A 67 10.35 -7.50 -29.39
C ILE A 67 9.85 -8.13 -30.69
N LEU A 68 9.79 -7.34 -31.76
CA LEU A 68 9.10 -7.69 -33.00
C LEU A 68 7.61 -8.02 -32.72
N ARG A 69 6.95 -8.77 -33.61
CA ARG A 69 5.53 -9.18 -33.44
C ARG A 69 5.31 -10.47 -32.66
N ILE A 70 6.36 -11.25 -32.39
CA ILE A 70 6.22 -12.64 -31.90
C ILE A 70 6.93 -12.95 -30.58
N LYS A 71 7.83 -12.08 -30.12
CA LYS A 71 8.58 -12.31 -28.87
C LYS A 71 8.27 -11.22 -27.86
N SER A 72 8.28 -11.58 -26.59
CA SER A 72 8.23 -10.64 -25.48
C SER A 72 9.44 -10.87 -24.60
N LEU A 73 10.07 -9.78 -24.17
CA LEU A 73 11.15 -9.78 -23.21
C LEU A 73 10.63 -9.21 -21.89
N ASP A 74 10.89 -9.90 -20.79
CA ASP A 74 10.64 -9.37 -19.46
C ASP A 74 11.82 -8.50 -19.06
N VAL A 75 11.56 -7.19 -18.94
CA VAL A 75 12.60 -6.17 -18.76
C VAL A 75 12.99 -6.04 -17.29
N TYR A 76 12.01 -5.99 -16.40
CA TYR A 76 12.20 -5.98 -14.95
C TYR A 76 10.96 -6.46 -14.21
N ALA A 77 11.14 -6.93 -12.99
CA ALA A 77 10.07 -7.04 -11.99
C ALA A 77 10.15 -5.86 -11.01
N PHE A 78 9.03 -5.50 -10.42
CA PHE A 78 8.92 -4.42 -9.45
C PHE A 78 7.98 -4.79 -8.31
N GLY A 79 8.22 -4.19 -7.14
CA GLY A 79 7.34 -4.24 -5.98
C GLY A 79 6.91 -2.82 -5.61
N LEU A 80 5.64 -2.65 -5.24
CA LEU A 80 5.08 -1.40 -4.75
C LEU A 80 5.07 -1.42 -3.23
N TYR A 81 5.78 -0.48 -2.62
CA TYR A 81 5.86 -0.32 -1.17
C TYR A 81 5.15 0.95 -0.74
N VAL A 82 4.47 0.89 0.41
CA VAL A 82 3.77 2.05 0.96
C VAL A 82 4.01 2.18 2.46
N HIS A 83 3.97 3.41 2.95
CA HIS A 83 3.88 3.68 4.38
C HIS A 83 2.40 3.63 4.80
N PRO A 84 1.95 2.68 5.64
CA PRO A 84 0.54 2.49 5.95
C PRO A 84 -0.14 3.75 6.51
N ASP A 85 0.53 4.43 7.45
CA ASP A 85 -0.03 5.66 8.03
C ASP A 85 -0.25 6.76 6.99
N SER A 86 0.67 6.92 6.03
CA SER A 86 0.55 7.92 4.97
C SER A 86 -0.59 7.60 4.02
N VAL A 87 -0.83 6.32 3.72
CA VAL A 87 -1.98 5.89 2.93
C VAL A 87 -3.28 6.20 3.67
N CYS A 88 -3.37 5.85 4.95
CA CYS A 88 -4.55 6.13 5.77
C CYS A 88 -4.81 7.64 5.91
N GLU A 89 -3.77 8.45 6.10
CA GLU A 89 -3.89 9.90 6.24
C GLU A 89 -4.33 10.57 4.93
N LYS A 90 -3.72 10.20 3.80
CA LYS A 90 -3.96 10.86 2.50
C LYS A 90 -5.20 10.33 1.78
N LEU A 91 -5.39 9.01 1.76
CA LEU A 91 -6.43 8.35 0.97
C LEU A 91 -7.64 7.94 1.81
N GLY A 92 -7.44 7.66 3.10
CA GLY A 92 -8.50 7.24 4.01
C GLY A 92 -9.74 8.15 4.01
N PRO A 93 -9.61 9.49 4.06
CA PRO A 93 -10.78 10.39 4.08
C PRO A 93 -11.72 10.24 2.89
N LYS A 94 -11.21 9.86 1.72
CA LYS A 94 -11.97 9.76 0.47
C LYS A 94 -12.36 8.32 0.13
N TYR A 95 -11.52 7.35 0.52
CA TYR A 95 -11.60 5.99 -0.01
C TYR A 95 -11.81 4.89 1.05
N ALA A 96 -11.73 5.19 2.35
CA ALA A 96 -11.81 4.15 3.40
C ALA A 96 -13.12 3.35 3.41
N SER A 97 -14.22 3.91 2.92
CA SER A 97 -15.53 3.25 2.85
C SER A 97 -15.85 2.66 1.47
N VAL A 98 -14.92 2.75 0.51
CA VAL A 98 -15.11 2.29 -0.88
C VAL A 98 -14.58 0.87 -1.00
N SER A 99 -15.30 0.00 -1.70
CA SER A 99 -14.87 -1.39 -1.87
C SER A 99 -13.65 -1.49 -2.80
N PRO A 100 -12.77 -2.51 -2.64
CA PRO A 100 -11.63 -2.70 -3.53
C PRO A 100 -12.02 -2.83 -5.01
N SER A 101 -13.15 -3.49 -5.31
CA SER A 101 -13.68 -3.62 -6.67
C SER A 101 -14.13 -2.30 -7.28
N GLU A 102 -14.67 -1.39 -6.47
CA GLU A 102 -15.02 -0.05 -6.93
C GLU A 102 -13.76 0.79 -7.15
N LEU A 103 -12.80 0.78 -6.22
CA LEU A 103 -11.54 1.51 -6.33
C LEU A 103 -10.76 1.14 -7.60
N ASN A 104 -10.72 -0.14 -7.97
CA ASN A 104 -10.00 -0.59 -9.16
C ASN A 104 -10.55 -0.02 -10.48
N ASN A 105 -11.79 0.48 -10.48
CA ASN A 105 -12.43 1.09 -11.63
C ASN A 105 -12.43 2.63 -11.58
N GLN A 106 -11.78 3.25 -10.59
CA GLN A 106 -11.73 4.70 -10.41
C GLN A 106 -10.34 5.23 -10.81
N PRO A 107 -10.17 5.86 -11.99
CA PRO A 107 -8.89 6.44 -12.39
C PRO A 107 -8.35 7.46 -11.39
N GLU A 108 -9.25 8.26 -10.79
CA GLU A 108 -8.91 9.27 -9.80
C GLU A 108 -8.23 8.69 -8.55
N PHE A 109 -8.54 7.45 -8.16
CA PHE A 109 -7.86 6.78 -7.05
C PHE A 109 -6.37 6.58 -7.33
N PHE A 110 -6.01 6.25 -8.57
CA PHE A 110 -4.61 6.07 -8.96
C PHE A 110 -3.86 7.40 -9.07
N GLU A 111 -4.55 8.47 -9.47
CA GLU A 111 -3.97 9.83 -9.48
C GLU A 111 -3.72 10.35 -8.05
N ASP A 112 -4.67 10.13 -7.12
CA ASP A 112 -4.50 10.54 -5.72
C ASP A 112 -3.41 9.73 -4.98
N LEU A 113 -3.11 8.52 -5.47
CA LEU A 113 -2.08 7.64 -4.91
C LEU A 113 -0.64 8.04 -5.33
N LEU A 114 -0.47 8.67 -6.49
CA LEU A 114 0.84 9.06 -7.08
C LEU A 114 1.31 10.45 -6.63
#